data_AF-A0A0E0PC31-F1
#
_entry.id   AF-A0A0E0PC31-F1
#
_cell.length_a   1.000
_cell.length_b   1.000
_cell.length_c   1.000
_cell.angle_alpha   90.00
_cell.angle_beta   90.00
_cell.angle_gamma   90.00
#
_symmetry.space_group_name_H-M   'P 1'
#
loop_
_entity.id
_entity.type
_entity.pdbx_description
1 polymer ?
#
loop_
_entity_poly.entity_id
_entity_poly.type
_entity_poly.pdbx_seq_one_letter_code
_entity_poly.pdbx_strand_id
1 'polypeptide(L)' 'MVIQDRVKLLTSLWGNYSIPKDNPYTDDSDLELEVWALGLRNPWRCSFDSARPSYFYRADVGQLK' A
#
# COMPACT_ATOMS: atom_id res chain seq x y z
N MET A 1 -8.43 21.19 -1.76
CA MET A 1 -8.10 21.41 -0.33
C MET A 1 -8.90 20.43 0.52
N VAL A 2 -8.58 19.13 0.44
CA VAL A 2 -9.29 18.02 1.14
C VAL A 2 -8.31 16.95 1.63
N ILE A 3 -7.11 16.90 1.05
CA ILE A 3 -6.07 15.89 1.33
C ILE A 3 -5.60 15.94 2.80
N GLN A 4 -5.56 17.12 3.42
CA GLN A 4 -5.11 17.28 4.81
C GLN A 4 -6.06 16.66 5.84
N ASP A 5 -7.36 16.59 5.55
CA ASP A 5 -8.38 16.15 6.52
C ASP A 5 -8.47 14.62 6.62
N ARG A 6 -8.22 13.89 5.52
CA ARG A 6 -8.20 12.40 5.53
C ARG A 6 -7.03 11.85 6.33
N VAL A 7 -5.82 12.42 6.17
CA VAL A 7 -4.61 11.99 6.89
C VAL A 7 -4.74 12.18 8.41
N LYS A 8 -5.40 13.26 8.86
CA LYS A 8 -5.65 13.53 10.28
C LYS A 8 -6.72 12.64 10.90
N LEU A 9 -7.70 12.17 10.13
CA LEU A 9 -8.79 11.33 10.65
C LEU A 9 -8.32 9.88 10.92
N LEU A 10 -7.42 9.33 10.10
CA LEU A 10 -6.93 7.96 10.25
C LEU A 10 -6.06 7.77 11.51
N THR A 11 -5.24 8.77 11.87
CA THR A 11 -4.32 8.71 13.02
C THR A 11 -5.01 8.71 14.38
N SER A 12 -6.25 9.21 14.47
CA SER A 12 -7.03 9.24 15.72
C SER A 12 -7.89 7.99 15.94
N LEU A 13 -8.15 7.20 14.90
CA LEU A 13 -9.11 6.09 14.94
C LEU A 13 -8.43 4.70 14.95
N TRP A 14 -7.20 4.57 14.42
CA TRP A 14 -6.55 3.28 14.21
C TRP A 14 -5.09 3.23 14.73
N GLY A 15 -4.84 3.62 15.97
CA GLY A 15 -3.54 3.36 16.63
C GLY A 15 -2.30 3.99 15.96
N ASN A 16 -1.11 3.63 16.47
CA ASN A 16 0.16 4.33 16.25
C ASN A 16 0.85 4.01 14.90
N TYR A 17 0.13 4.04 13.78
CA TYR A 17 0.73 3.98 12.44
C TYR A 17 0.54 5.29 11.68
N SER A 18 1.36 5.49 10.65
CA SER A 18 1.33 6.70 9.82
C SER A 18 1.51 6.34 8.36
N ILE A 19 0.85 7.09 7.49
CA ILE A 19 0.97 6.94 6.04
C ILE A 19 2.31 7.55 5.58
N PRO A 20 3.15 6.81 4.85
CA PRO A 20 4.36 7.37 4.25
C PRO A 20 4.03 8.48 3.25
N LYS A 21 4.83 9.56 3.26
CA LYS A 21 4.62 10.71 2.35
C LYS A 21 4.95 10.41 0.89
N ASP A 22 5.71 9.35 0.66
CA ASP A 22 6.15 8.86 -0.64
C ASP A 22 5.26 7.73 -1.17
N ASN A 23 4.07 7.54 -0.59
CA ASN A 23 3.08 6.63 -1.17
C ASN A 23 2.69 7.11 -2.58
N PRO A 24 2.75 6.25 -3.61
CA PRO A 24 2.34 6.64 -4.97
C PRO A 24 0.88 7.11 -5.09
N TYR A 25 0.01 6.79 -4.12
CA TYR A 25 -1.42 7.08 -4.18
C TYR A 25 -1.91 8.07 -3.12
N THR A 26 -1.04 8.84 -2.47
CA THR A 26 -1.47 9.80 -1.42
C THR A 26 -2.44 10.88 -1.91
N ASP A 27 -2.43 11.19 -3.22
CA ASP A 27 -3.28 12.22 -3.82
C ASP A 27 -4.50 11.64 -4.57
N ASP A 28 -4.65 10.31 -4.62
CA ASP A 28 -5.78 9.65 -5.29
C ASP A 28 -6.96 9.55 -4.32
N SER A 29 -8.07 10.20 -4.64
CA SER A 29 -9.27 10.21 -3.79
C SER A 29 -10.08 8.92 -3.87
N ASP A 30 -9.85 8.10 -4.89
CA ASP A 30 -10.59 6.86 -5.14
C ASP A 30 -9.92 5.66 -4.46
N LEU A 31 -8.71 5.84 -3.92
CA LEU A 31 -7.94 4.82 -3.22
C LEU A 31 -7.76 5.17 -1.74
N GLU A 32 -7.63 4.13 -0.91
CA GLU A 32 -7.26 4.30 0.49
C GLU A 32 -5.76 4.59 0.60
N LEU A 33 -5.38 5.39 1.60
CA LEU A 33 -4.01 5.88 1.78
C LEU A 33 -3.01 4.76 2.16
N GLU A 34 -3.51 3.59 2.56
CA GLU A 34 -2.75 2.38 2.84
C GLU A 34 -2.38 1.59 1.58
N VAL A 35 -3.01 1.85 0.44
CA VAL A 35 -2.74 1.13 -0.81
C VAL A 35 -1.37 1.55 -1.35
N TRP A 36 -0.51 0.58 -1.66
CA TRP A 36 0.80 0.81 -2.28
C TRP A 36 0.92 0.24 -3.70
N ALA A 37 0.18 -0.83 -4.01
CA ALA A 37 0.18 -1.48 -5.31
C ALA A 37 -1.17 -2.14 -5.59
N LEU A 38 -1.55 -2.18 -6.87
CA LEU A 38 -2.81 -2.76 -7.38
C LEU A 38 -2.53 -3.93 -8.34
N GLY A 39 -3.58 -4.67 -8.69
CA GLY A 39 -3.52 -5.72 -9.74
C GLY A 39 -3.11 -7.11 -9.26
N LEU A 40 -2.93 -7.29 -7.95
CA LEU A 40 -2.62 -8.57 -7.33
C LEU A 40 -3.93 -9.31 -7.06
N ARG A 41 -4.03 -10.58 -7.49
CA ARG A 41 -5.29 -11.33 -7.44
C ARG A 41 -5.34 -12.31 -6.30
N ASN A 42 -4.39 -13.25 -6.28
CA ASN A 42 -4.25 -14.21 -5.19
C ASN A 42 -2.78 -14.32 -4.83
N PRO A 43 -2.29 -13.30 -4.12
CA PRO A 43 -0.89 -13.26 -3.78
C PRO A 43 -0.55 -14.26 -2.70
N TRP A 44 0.45 -15.08 -2.99
CA TRP A 44 1.06 -15.94 -2.01
C TRP A 44 2.42 -15.35 -1.61
N ARG A 45 3.44 -16.21 -1.50
CA ARG A 45 4.65 -15.95 -0.74
C ARG A 45 5.28 -14.63 -1.18
N CYS A 46 5.53 -13.78 -0.20
CA CYS A 46 6.15 -12.47 -0.36
C CYS A 46 7.53 -12.50 0.28
N SER A 47 8.51 -11.83 -0.35
CA SER A 47 9.87 -11.74 0.18
C SER A 47 10.51 -10.42 -0.23
N PHE A 48 11.31 -9.86 0.66
CA PHE A 48 12.23 -8.78 0.33
C PHE A 48 13.56 -9.35 -0.14
N ASP A 49 14.18 -8.68 -1.10
CA ASP A 49 15.55 -8.98 -1.50
C ASP A 49 16.51 -8.59 -0.37
N SER A 50 17.26 -9.54 0.18
CA SER A 50 18.19 -9.29 1.28
C SER A 50 19.38 -8.40 0.89
N ALA A 51 19.76 -8.40 -0.40
CA ALA A 51 20.81 -7.53 -0.91
C ALA A 51 20.27 -6.15 -1.32
N ARG A 52 18.97 -6.05 -1.62
CA ARG A 52 18.30 -4.82 -2.05
C ARG A 52 16.96 -4.64 -1.32
N PRO A 53 16.96 -4.21 -0.05
CA PRO A 53 15.77 -4.26 0.82
C PRO A 53 14.56 -3.47 0.31
N SER A 54 14.74 -2.51 -0.60
CA SER A 54 13.65 -1.78 -1.26
C SER A 54 12.93 -2.60 -2.34
N TYR A 55 13.44 -3.78 -2.71
CA TYR A 55 12.85 -4.65 -3.73
C TYR A 55 11.98 -5.70 -3.05
N PHE A 56 10.70 -5.67 -3.40
CA PHE A 56 9.69 -6.59 -2.92
C PHE A 56 9.27 -7.54 -4.06
N TYR A 57 9.36 -8.83 -3.81
CA TYR A 57 8.90 -9.87 -4.73
C TYR A 57 7.69 -10.58 -4.15
N ARG A 58 6.76 -10.93 -5.03
CA ARG A 58 5.52 -11.63 -4.70
C ARG A 58 5.20 -12.64 -5.79
N ALA A 59 4.84 -13.85 -5.36
CA ALA A 59 4.23 -14.83 -6.25
C ALA A 59 2.71 -14.62 -6.26
N ASP A 60 2.10 -14.53 -7.44
CA ASP A 60 0.65 -14.47 -7.63
C ASP A 60 0.23 -15.67 -8.47
N VAL A 61 -0.82 -16.39 -8.05
CA VAL A 61 -1.30 -17.57 -8.78
C VAL A 61 -2.25 -17.12 -9.87
N GLY A 62 -1.83 -17.27 -11.13
CA GLY A 62 -2.68 -17.06 -12.29
C GLY A 62 -3.77 -18.15 -12.39
N GLN A 63 -5.03 -17.75 -12.51
CA GLN A 63 -6.11 -18.67 -12.87
C GLN A 63 -6.06 -19.02 -14.36
N LEU A 64 -6.30 -20.29 -14.71
CA LEU A 64 -6.51 -20.73 -16.10
C LEU A 64 -7.76 -20.05 -16.68
N LYS A 65 -7.66 -19.74 -17.96
CA LYS A 65 -8.68 -19.01 -18.73
C LYS A 65 -9.85 -19.90 -19.10
#